data_AF-A0A9J6ARG3-F1
#
_entry.id   AF-A0A9J6ARG3-F1
#
_cell.length_a   1.000
_cell.length_b   1.000
_cell.length_c   1.000
_cell.angle_alpha   90.00
_cell.angle_beta   90.00
_cell.angle_gamma   90.00
#
_symmetry.space_group_name_H-M   'P 1'
#
loop_
_entity.id
_entity.type
_entity.pdbx_description
1 polymer ?
#
loop_
_entity_poly.entity_id
_entity_poly.type
_entity_poly.pdbx_seq_one_letter_code
_entity_poly.pdbx_strand_id
1 'polypeptide(L)'
;MPSYSTCKTLTEKAAIEFAAKNGLELVSVVAPWVHGPFITPHCPSTVRLFLGLIFGNHKGLLEQQKYIPFVHVDDVVNAHIFLFEHSNAKGRYICSSGETTIYQLSKFLSAKYPQYQIPIIEGKFNGGPKISQTFSKKALGHWIE
;
A
#
# COMPACT_ATOMS: atom_id res chain seq x y z
N MET A 1 8.43 14.99 1.07
CA MET A 1 7.27 14.09 0.82
C MET A 1 6.23 14.64 -0.16
N PRO A 2 5.87 15.95 -0.19
CA PRO A 2 4.82 16.43 -1.11
C PRO A 2 5.11 16.16 -2.59
N SER A 3 6.39 16.17 -2.98
CA SER A 3 6.80 15.96 -4.38
C SER A 3 6.37 14.62 -4.95
N TYR A 4 6.52 13.50 -4.22
CA TYR A 4 6.16 12.19 -4.75
C TYR A 4 4.65 12.06 -5.00
N SER A 5 3.83 12.39 -4.01
CA SER A 5 2.37 12.28 -4.12
C SER A 5 1.81 13.22 -5.19
N THR A 6 2.32 14.45 -5.26
CA THR A 6 1.96 15.40 -6.33
C THR A 6 2.35 14.86 -7.70
N CYS A 7 3.58 14.37 -7.87
CA CYS A 7 4.03 13.78 -9.14
C CYS A 7 3.13 12.61 -9.56
N LYS A 8 2.87 11.65 -8.66
CA LYS A 8 2.02 10.49 -8.97
C LYS A 8 0.59 10.90 -9.31
N THR A 9 0.05 11.91 -8.64
CA THR A 9 -1.29 12.45 -8.93
C THR A 9 -1.34 13.11 -10.31
N LEU A 10 -0.34 13.93 -10.64
CA LEU A 10 -0.26 14.58 -11.95
C LEU A 10 -0.04 13.58 -13.08
N THR A 11 0.79 12.55 -12.87
CA THR A 11 0.98 11.46 -13.84
C THR A 11 -0.31 10.70 -14.10
N GLU A 12 -1.07 10.34 -13.06
CA GLU A 12 -2.36 9.65 -13.22
C GLU A 12 -3.36 10.52 -14.02
N LYS A 13 -3.48 11.81 -13.66
CA LYS A 13 -4.34 12.75 -14.41
C LYS A 13 -3.95 12.84 -15.89
N ALA A 14 -2.66 12.99 -16.17
CA ALA A 14 -2.15 13.06 -17.54
C ALA A 14 -2.43 11.77 -18.33
N ALA A 15 -2.27 10.60 -17.70
CA ALA A 15 -2.59 9.32 -18.33
C ALA A 15 -4.08 9.19 -18.66
N ILE A 16 -4.97 9.60 -17.75
CA ILE A 16 -6.43 9.60 -17.95
C ILE A 16 -6.81 10.52 -19.11
N GLU A 17 -6.29 11.74 -19.15
CA GLU A 17 -6.55 12.69 -20.23
C GLU A 17 -6.03 12.18 -21.57
N PHE A 18 -4.84 11.58 -21.59
CA PHE A 18 -4.27 11.00 -22.80
C PHE A 18 -5.11 9.83 -23.30
N ALA A 19 -5.54 8.93 -22.41
CA ALA A 19 -6.38 7.79 -22.79
C ALA A 19 -7.71 8.25 -23.42
N ALA A 20 -8.39 9.22 -22.79
CA ALA A 20 -9.62 9.79 -23.30
C ALA A 20 -9.46 10.43 -24.68
N LYS A 21 -8.36 11.17 -24.91
CA LYS A 21 -8.07 11.82 -26.21
C LYS A 21 -7.75 10.84 -27.32
N ASN A 22 -7.25 9.65 -26.99
CA ASN A 22 -6.80 8.65 -27.96
C ASN A 22 -7.72 7.42 -28.06
N GLY A 23 -8.90 7.45 -27.43
CA GLY A 23 -9.84 6.33 -27.46
C GLY A 23 -9.32 5.06 -26.79
N LEU A 24 -8.42 5.19 -25.81
CA LEU A 24 -7.89 4.06 -25.04
C LEU A 24 -8.76 3.78 -23.82
N GLU A 25 -9.05 2.51 -23.57
CA GLU A 25 -9.64 2.07 -22.30
C GLU A 25 -8.54 2.01 -21.24
N LEU A 26 -8.63 2.88 -20.23
CA LEU A 26 -7.67 2.95 -19.12
C LEU A 26 -8.35 2.61 -17.80
N VAL A 27 -7.75 1.66 -17.09
CA VAL A 27 -8.01 1.39 -15.68
C VAL A 27 -6.77 1.73 -14.89
N SER A 28 -6.92 2.50 -13.80
CA SER A 28 -5.82 2.84 -12.89
C SER A 28 -5.93 2.04 -11.60
N VAL A 29 -4.82 1.47 -11.14
CA VAL A 29 -4.71 0.77 -9.86
C VAL A 29 -3.75 1.54 -8.96
N VAL A 30 -4.25 1.97 -7.81
CA VAL A 30 -3.47 2.69 -6.80
C VAL A 30 -3.19 1.75 -5.63
N ALA A 31 -1.93 1.32 -5.54
CA ALA A 31 -1.43 0.51 -4.44
C ALA A 31 -0.73 1.40 -3.39
N PRO A 32 -0.88 1.10 -2.08
CA PRO A 32 -0.17 1.76 -0.99
C PRO A 32 1.21 1.11 -0.78
N TRP A 33 1.67 0.97 0.47
CA TRP A 33 2.93 0.28 0.77
C TRP A 33 2.82 -1.22 0.42
N VAL A 34 3.50 -1.63 -0.67
CA VAL A 34 3.51 -3.03 -1.13
C VAL A 34 4.56 -3.83 -0.37
N HIS A 35 4.15 -4.98 0.14
CA HIS A 35 4.98 -5.95 0.87
C HIS A 35 4.85 -7.36 0.31
N GLY A 36 5.84 -8.21 0.57
CA GLY A 36 5.85 -9.60 0.18
C GLY A 36 7.22 -10.02 -0.36
N PRO A 37 7.33 -11.26 -0.85
CA PRO A 37 8.51 -11.72 -1.56
C PRO A 37 8.81 -10.83 -2.77
N PHE A 38 10.10 -10.70 -3.12
CA PHE A 38 10.54 -9.92 -4.27
C PHE A 38 11.55 -10.72 -5.09
N ILE A 39 11.47 -10.59 -6.40
CA ILE A 39 12.33 -11.32 -7.36
C ILE A 39 13.61 -10.57 -7.70
N THR A 40 13.75 -9.32 -7.24
CA THR A 40 14.91 -8.48 -7.53
C THR A 40 16.10 -8.83 -6.64
N PRO A 41 17.35 -8.71 -7.14
CA PRO A 41 18.55 -8.96 -6.31
C PRO A 41 18.71 -7.95 -5.18
N HIS A 42 18.08 -6.78 -5.30
CA HIS A 42 18.04 -5.75 -4.28
C HIS A 42 16.69 -5.73 -3.56
N CYS A 43 16.73 -5.57 -2.24
CA CYS A 43 15.54 -5.40 -1.42
C CYS A 43 14.79 -4.10 -1.80
N PRO A 44 13.52 -4.17 -2.21
CA PRO A 44 12.72 -2.99 -2.53
C PRO A 44 12.73 -1.98 -1.38
N SER A 45 12.71 -0.69 -1.71
CA SER A 45 12.79 0.39 -0.73
C SER A 45 11.65 0.35 0.30
N THR A 46 10.44 -0.06 -0.11
CA THR A 46 9.28 -0.23 0.79
C THR A 46 9.54 -1.33 1.82
N VAL A 47 10.03 -2.48 1.39
CA VAL A 47 10.37 -3.61 2.27
C VAL A 47 11.51 -3.21 3.21
N ARG A 48 12.58 -2.60 2.67
CA ARG A 48 13.71 -2.13 3.48
C ARG A 48 13.31 -1.12 4.54
N LEU A 49 12.40 -0.20 4.22
CA LEU A 49 11.89 0.80 5.16
C LEU A 49 11.23 0.14 6.38
N PHE A 50 10.44 -0.90 6.18
CA PHE A 50 9.74 -1.60 7.27
C PHE A 50 10.67 -2.55 8.03
N LEU A 51 11.63 -3.18 7.35
CA LEU A 51 12.69 -3.94 8.01
C LEU A 51 13.64 -3.05 8.83
N GLY A 52 13.62 -1.73 8.61
CA GLY A 52 14.36 -0.77 9.45
C GLY A 52 14.06 -0.93 10.94
N LEU A 53 12.83 -1.31 11.31
CA LEU A 53 12.47 -1.62 12.70
C LEU A 53 13.24 -2.80 13.28
N ILE A 54 13.49 -3.83 12.46
CA ILE A 54 14.26 -5.02 12.84
C ILE A 54 15.76 -4.70 12.86
N PHE A 55 16.24 -3.90 11.92
CA PHE A 55 17.66 -3.52 11.82
C PHE A 55 18.07 -2.39 12.79
N GLY A 56 17.16 -1.95 13.68
CA GLY A 56 17.42 -0.85 14.61
C GLY A 56 17.41 0.55 13.99
N ASN A 57 17.19 0.67 12.67
CA ASN A 57 17.04 1.94 11.96
C ASN A 57 15.56 2.37 11.91
N HIS A 58 15.01 2.66 13.09
CA HIS A 58 13.58 2.94 13.28
C HIS A 58 13.19 4.41 13.07
N LYS A 59 14.18 5.33 13.10
CA LYS A 59 13.94 6.77 12.89
C LYS A 59 13.76 7.04 11.40
N GLY A 60 12.54 7.38 10.98
CA GLY A 60 12.29 7.65 9.57
C GLY A 60 10.85 7.92 9.20
N LEU A 61 10.56 7.71 7.92
CA LEU A 61 9.29 8.04 7.27
C LEU A 61 8.05 7.44 7.98
N LEU A 62 8.17 6.25 8.54
CA LEU A 62 7.04 5.55 9.16
C LEU A 62 6.54 6.26 10.43
N GLU A 63 7.43 6.85 11.23
CA GLU A 63 7.03 7.65 12.40
C GLU A 63 6.28 8.94 12.02
N GLN A 64 6.46 9.41 10.78
CA GLN A 64 5.78 10.58 10.23
C GLN A 64 4.42 10.23 9.61
N GLN A 65 4.06 8.95 9.54
CA GLN A 65 2.75 8.52 9.04
C GLN A 65 1.76 8.38 10.19
N LYS A 66 0.57 8.96 10.02
CA LYS A 66 -0.56 8.73 10.93
C LYS A 66 -1.11 7.31 10.78
N TYR A 67 -1.30 6.89 9.54
CA TYR A 67 -1.72 5.55 9.15
C TYR A 67 -0.80 5.06 8.03
N ILE A 68 -0.53 3.77 8.06
CA ILE A 68 0.36 3.08 7.13
C ILE A 68 -0.52 2.06 6.38
N PRO A 69 -1.11 2.44 5.23
CA PRO A 69 -1.86 1.50 4.41
C PRO A 69 -0.91 0.52 3.74
N PHE A 70 -1.26 -0.75 3.67
CA PHE A 70 -0.38 -1.78 3.13
C PHE A 70 -1.15 -2.75 2.25
N VAL A 71 -0.43 -3.46 1.38
CA VAL A 71 -0.99 -4.51 0.51
C VAL A 71 0.06 -5.59 0.25
N HIS A 72 -0.37 -6.84 0.11
CA HIS A 72 0.52 -7.91 -0.32
C HIS A 72 0.79 -7.82 -1.84
N VAL A 73 2.00 -8.15 -2.29
CA VAL A 73 2.39 -8.08 -3.71
C VAL A 73 1.50 -8.94 -4.60
N ASP A 74 1.12 -10.14 -4.13
CA ASP A 74 0.23 -11.02 -4.87
C ASP A 74 -1.17 -10.41 -5.06
N ASP A 75 -1.69 -9.67 -4.07
CA ASP A 75 -2.97 -8.99 -4.19
C ASP A 75 -2.90 -7.88 -5.26
N VAL A 76 -1.77 -7.17 -5.36
CA VAL A 76 -1.56 -6.17 -6.40
C VAL A 76 -1.52 -6.83 -7.78
N VAL A 77 -0.79 -7.93 -7.92
CA VAL A 77 -0.69 -8.67 -9.18
C VAL A 77 -2.07 -9.21 -9.58
N ASN A 78 -2.77 -9.86 -8.67
CA ASN A 78 -4.11 -10.39 -8.91
C ASN A 78 -5.11 -9.28 -9.28
N ALA A 79 -5.03 -8.11 -8.63
CA ALA A 79 -5.89 -6.98 -8.99
C ALA A 79 -5.62 -6.49 -10.43
N HIS A 80 -4.36 -6.41 -10.86
CA HIS A 80 -4.04 -6.01 -12.23
C HIS A 80 -4.54 -7.04 -13.26
N ILE A 81 -4.31 -8.34 -13.02
CA ILE A 81 -4.79 -9.42 -13.90
C ILE A 81 -6.31 -9.37 -14.00
N PHE A 82 -7.00 -9.36 -12.85
CA PHE A 82 -8.45 -9.36 -12.79
C PHE A 82 -9.06 -8.15 -13.53
N LEU A 83 -8.54 -6.95 -13.28
CA LEU A 83 -9.07 -5.73 -13.92
C LEU A 83 -8.76 -5.68 -15.42
N PHE A 84 -7.66 -6.27 -15.86
CA PHE A 84 -7.33 -6.37 -17.27
C PHE A 84 -8.25 -7.38 -18.00
N GLU A 85 -8.56 -8.51 -17.38
CA GLU A 85 -9.40 -9.56 -17.97
C GLU A 85 -10.90 -9.22 -17.95
N HIS A 86 -11.31 -8.26 -17.11
CA HIS A 86 -12.72 -7.90 -16.95
C HIS A 86 -13.10 -6.69 -17.83
N SER A 87 -13.75 -6.95 -18.98
CA SER A 87 -14.08 -5.91 -19.98
C SER A 87 -14.95 -4.75 -19.46
N ASN A 88 -15.64 -4.95 -18.33
CA ASN A 88 -16.47 -3.92 -17.70
C ASN A 88 -15.71 -3.05 -16.68
N ALA A 89 -14.44 -3.38 -16.38
CA ALA A 89 -13.62 -2.61 -15.45
C ALA A 89 -13.32 -1.22 -16.02
N LYS A 90 -13.66 -0.17 -15.26
CA LYS A 90 -13.49 1.23 -15.68
C LYS A 90 -13.08 2.10 -14.50
N GLY A 91 -12.26 3.11 -14.79
CA GLY A 91 -11.90 4.13 -13.81
C GLY A 91 -10.74 3.71 -12.90
N ARG A 92 -10.86 4.00 -11.60
CA ARG A 92 -9.74 3.97 -10.65
C ARG A 92 -10.05 3.08 -9.44
N TYR A 93 -9.15 2.15 -9.15
CA TYR A 93 -9.27 1.17 -8.07
C TYR A 93 -8.16 1.38 -7.04
N ILE A 94 -8.50 1.30 -5.74
CA ILE A 94 -7.53 1.31 -4.65
C ILE A 94 -7.28 -0.14 -4.25
N CYS A 95 -6.04 -0.62 -4.41
CA CYS A 95 -5.62 -1.96 -4.03
C CYS A 95 -4.94 -1.88 -2.66
N SER A 96 -5.73 -1.82 -1.59
CA SER A 96 -5.23 -1.74 -0.21
C SER A 96 -5.73 -2.93 0.60
N SER A 97 -4.82 -3.60 1.28
CA SER A 97 -5.12 -4.67 2.21
C SER A 97 -5.27 -4.17 3.66
N GLY A 98 -5.63 -2.91 3.86
CA GLY A 98 -5.87 -2.34 5.18
C GLY A 98 -4.76 -1.43 5.66
N GLU A 99 -4.82 -1.07 6.94
CA GLU A 99 -3.98 -0.04 7.54
C GLU A 99 -3.47 -0.47 8.92
N THR A 100 -2.28 0.00 9.25
CA THR A 100 -1.67 -0.14 10.58
C THR A 100 -1.14 1.21 11.06
N THR A 101 -0.80 1.31 12.34
CA THR A 101 0.04 2.38 12.87
C THR A 101 1.46 1.89 13.13
N ILE A 102 2.41 2.82 13.32
CA ILE A 102 3.78 2.47 13.72
C ILE A 102 3.82 1.76 15.08
N TYR A 103 2.89 2.09 15.98
CA TYR A 103 2.71 1.43 17.26
C TYR A 103 2.26 -0.03 17.09
N GLN A 104 1.22 -0.26 16.30
CA GLN A 104 0.72 -1.63 16.04
C GLN A 104 1.79 -2.48 15.34
N LEU A 105 2.51 -1.89 14.37
CA LEU A 105 3.57 -2.56 13.63
C LEU A 105 4.75 -2.93 14.54
N SER A 106 5.27 -1.98 15.33
CA SER A 106 6.38 -2.24 16.24
C SER A 106 6.02 -3.27 17.31
N LYS A 107 4.80 -3.19 17.87
CA LYS A 107 4.27 -4.19 18.81
C LYS A 107 4.18 -5.58 18.18
N PHE A 108 3.64 -5.69 16.98
CA PHE A 108 3.55 -6.96 16.25
C PHE A 108 4.93 -7.56 15.98
N LEU A 109 5.87 -6.76 15.47
CA LEU A 109 7.22 -7.23 15.15
C LEU A 109 8.00 -7.63 16.40
N SER A 110 7.90 -6.86 17.48
CA SER A 110 8.55 -7.16 18.76
C SER A 110 8.05 -8.50 19.34
N ALA A 111 6.74 -8.75 19.28
CA ALA A 111 6.16 -10.02 19.72
C ALA A 111 6.55 -11.20 18.80
N LYS A 112 6.61 -10.99 17.48
CA LYS A 112 6.92 -12.05 16.51
C LYS A 112 8.41 -12.39 16.47
N TYR A 113 9.28 -11.41 16.70
CA TYR A 113 10.73 -11.57 16.60
C TYR A 113 11.45 -11.01 17.85
N PRO A 114 11.29 -11.66 19.02
CA PRO A 114 11.83 -11.17 20.28
C PRO A 114 13.36 -11.07 20.30
N GLN A 115 14.06 -11.83 19.45
CA GLN A 115 15.52 -11.82 19.35
C GLN A 115 16.13 -10.49 18.87
N TYR A 116 15.34 -9.63 18.20
CA TYR A 116 15.83 -8.35 17.67
C TYR A 116 15.60 -7.16 18.61
N GLN A 117 15.01 -7.38 19.80
CA GLN A 117 14.78 -6.33 20.81
C GLN A 117 14.16 -5.04 20.23
N ILE A 118 13.17 -5.21 19.36
CA ILE A 118 12.54 -4.10 18.63
C ILE A 118 11.79 -3.21 19.63
N PRO A 119 12.08 -1.89 19.67
CA PRO A 119 11.41 -0.98 20.60
C PRO A 119 9.94 -0.79 20.21
N ILE A 120 9.08 -0.64 21.22
CA ILE A 120 7.70 -0.22 21.00
C ILE A 120 7.72 1.29 20.72
N ILE A 121 7.19 1.69 19.57
CA ILE A 121 7.21 3.08 19.12
C ILE A 121 5.82 3.67 19.28
N GLU A 122 5.70 4.69 20.13
CA GLU A 122 4.48 5.48 20.18
C GLU A 122 4.40 6.40 18.95
N GLY A 123 3.27 6.38 18.25
CA GLY A 123 3.09 7.21 17.06
C GLY A 123 3.07 8.70 17.42
N LYS A 124 3.62 9.55 16.55
CA LYS A 124 3.61 11.02 16.74
C LYS A 124 2.22 11.65 16.60
N PHE A 125 1.24 10.87 16.15
CA PHE A 125 -0.13 11.31 15.93
C PHE A 125 -1.07 10.56 16.88
N ASN A 126 -1.52 11.24 17.94
CA ASN A 126 -2.58 10.77 18.82
C ASN A 126 -3.94 11.21 18.27
N GLY A 127 -4.88 10.27 18.09
CA GLY A 127 -6.28 10.58 17.76
C GLY A 127 -6.53 11.05 16.32
N GLY A 128 -7.38 10.32 15.61
CA GLY A 128 -7.89 10.73 14.31
C GLY A 128 -9.00 9.83 13.83
N PRO A 129 -9.87 10.30 12.92
CA PRO A 129 -10.91 9.45 12.38
C PRO A 129 -10.26 8.24 11.72
N LYS A 130 -10.82 7.05 12.00
CA LYS A 130 -10.54 5.83 11.23
C LYS A 130 -10.92 6.16 9.78
N ILE A 131 -9.98 6.01 8.85
CA ILE A 131 -10.41 5.92 7.45
C ILE A 131 -11.15 4.58 7.38
N SER A 132 -12.41 4.61 6.95
CA SER A 132 -13.21 3.39 6.85
C SER A 132 -12.40 2.37 6.07
N GLN A 133 -12.20 1.20 6.67
CA GLN A 133 -11.66 0.04 5.98
C GLN A 133 -12.47 -0.16 4.71
N THR A 134 -11.94 0.26 3.57
CA THR A 134 -12.44 -0.19 2.28
C THR A 134 -11.62 -1.41 1.93
N PHE A 135 -11.96 -2.49 2.61
CA PHE A 135 -11.73 -3.82 2.12
C PHE A 135 -13.05 -4.36 1.61
N SER A 136 -13.10 -4.66 0.33
CA SER A 136 -13.88 -5.82 -0.08
C SER A 136 -13.05 -7.07 0.25
N LYS A 137 -13.14 -7.56 1.49
CA LYS A 137 -12.91 -8.99 1.77
C LYS A 137 -14.01 -9.88 1.15
N LYS A 138 -14.89 -9.32 0.32
CA LYS A 138 -15.93 -10.04 -0.44
C LYS A 138 -15.45 -10.54 -1.81
N ALA A 139 -14.25 -10.17 -2.24
CA ALA A 139 -13.85 -10.20 -3.63
C ALA A 139 -13.17 -11.51 -4.14
N LEU A 140 -13.34 -12.64 -3.46
CA LEU A 140 -12.96 -13.96 -4.01
C LEU A 140 -14.14 -14.95 -4.07
N GLY A 141 -15.31 -14.60 -3.51
CA GLY A 141 -16.50 -15.46 -3.50
C GLY A 141 -17.74 -14.87 -4.16
N HIS A 142 -17.76 -13.57 -4.50
CA HIS A 142 -18.92 -12.91 -5.10
C HIS A 142 -18.48 -11.86 -6.13
N TRP A 143 -18.27 -12.28 -7.38
CA TRP A 143 -18.15 -11.41 -8.55
C TRP A 143 -18.96 -11.91 -9.75
N ILE A 144 -20.09 -12.57 -9.50
CA ILE A 144 -21.18 -12.72 -10.47
C ILE A 144 -22.47 -12.48 -9.70
N GLU A 145 -22.97 -11.25 -9.82
CA GLU A 145 -24.38 -10.80 -9.97
C GLU A 145 -24.44 -9.27 -9.78
#